data_AF-A0A3M2SP41-F1
#
_entry.id   AF-A0A3M2SP41-F1
#
_cell.length_a   1.000
_cell.length_b   1.000
_cell.length_c   1.000
_cell.angle_alpha   90.00
_cell.angle_beta   90.00
_cell.angle_gamma   90.00
#
_symmetry.space_group_name_H-M   'P 1'
#
loop_
_entity.id
_entity.type
_entity.pdbx_description
1 polymer ?
#
loop_
_entity_poly.entity_id
_entity_poly.type
_entity_poly.pdbx_seq_one_letter_code
_entity_poly.pdbx_strand_id
1 'polypeptide(L)'
;MISGPNSTQANWLSDISWSVSGLAIRRAMEFQLARSDDLIVGDDTASGRSGSRLLLSNPDDALCCLRMWYLFFICDRHLSILYGRPSTFGDEVSVVKWQRYLDAISETSTDVRLASQIELLLILDEVIALFGIRSAVRIPVSFQSRLEGFNHQLDRWIITWGSRYEPHEQIGDFPAKALTLHYHFAKLFVSSHVFRGHSSHAGENPLPAEYHDIAQVAIKSAKGIVDLITQDLDIRAGFVAMPHYYHTMIAYACSFLLRLASNNHNHLGIEQQDILNSILQVTELCQSTQCTRYHIIHWMGSGLREIAENHKQAMVNQSSNYANHDEQVLEEGIDEDPESSTRRPDQELHVDLWDAVRQAATTHGHFLGGEPVPTDERTMTGDRMFVPDMASIGLGSQWEALLASFGG
;
A
#
# COMPACT_ATOMS: atom_id res chain seq x y z
N MET A 1 -25.07 -10.57 -15.30
CA MET A 1 -24.33 -9.74 -16.27
C MET A 1 -22.87 -10.12 -16.17
N ILE A 2 -22.29 -10.46 -17.33
CA ILE A 2 -21.16 -11.36 -17.48
C ILE A 2 -19.86 -10.63 -17.16
N SER A 3 -19.21 -11.01 -16.07
CA SER A 3 -17.83 -10.65 -15.73
C SER A 3 -16.88 -11.28 -16.74
N GLY A 4 -16.20 -10.46 -17.55
CA GLY A 4 -15.23 -10.91 -18.55
C GLY A 4 -13.96 -11.55 -17.94
N PRO A 5 -13.14 -12.26 -18.73
CA PRO A 5 -12.09 -13.15 -18.23
C PRO A 5 -10.86 -12.45 -17.64
N ASN A 6 -10.78 -11.12 -17.74
CA ASN A 6 -9.53 -10.37 -17.62
C ASN A 6 -9.30 -9.69 -16.25
N SER A 7 -10.18 -9.90 -15.28
CA SER A 7 -10.04 -9.39 -13.90
C SER A 7 -9.34 -10.38 -12.94
N THR A 8 -8.75 -11.47 -13.46
CA THR A 8 -8.44 -12.66 -12.66
C THR A 8 -7.04 -12.65 -12.02
N GLN A 9 -6.02 -11.99 -12.58
CA GLN A 9 -4.62 -12.19 -12.16
C GLN A 9 -4.12 -11.30 -11.01
N ALA A 10 -4.54 -10.03 -10.92
CA ALA A 10 -4.20 -9.17 -9.78
C ALA A 10 -5.09 -9.45 -8.55
N ASN A 11 -6.36 -9.85 -8.77
CA ASN A 11 -7.19 -10.45 -7.73
C ASN A 11 -6.56 -11.74 -7.20
N TRP A 12 -5.93 -12.56 -8.07
CA TRP A 12 -5.23 -13.77 -7.67
C TRP A 12 -4.04 -13.50 -6.73
N LEU A 13 -3.20 -12.48 -6.97
CA LEU A 13 -2.06 -12.21 -6.08
C LEU A 13 -2.53 -11.70 -4.71
N SER A 14 -3.55 -10.83 -4.68
CA SER A 14 -4.20 -10.39 -3.45
C SER A 14 -4.82 -11.56 -2.69
N ASP A 15 -5.59 -12.40 -3.41
CA ASP A 15 -6.33 -13.51 -2.82
C ASP A 15 -5.39 -14.62 -2.32
N ILE A 16 -4.29 -14.91 -3.03
CA ILE A 16 -3.28 -15.86 -2.58
C ILE A 16 -2.46 -15.31 -1.43
N SER A 17 -1.97 -14.06 -1.51
CA SER A 17 -1.14 -13.49 -0.44
C SER A 17 -1.89 -13.46 0.88
N TRP A 18 -3.17 -13.06 0.84
CA TRP A 18 -4.04 -13.09 2.01
C TRP A 18 -4.34 -14.52 2.48
N SER A 19 -4.67 -15.45 1.58
CA SER A 19 -4.96 -16.84 1.94
C SER A 19 -3.75 -17.56 2.55
N VAL A 20 -2.56 -17.37 1.98
CA VAL A 20 -1.31 -17.96 2.46
C VAL A 20 -0.90 -17.34 3.78
N SER A 21 -1.02 -16.00 3.93
CA SER A 21 -0.80 -15.31 5.20
C SER A 21 -1.72 -15.86 6.30
N GLY A 22 -3.03 -15.98 6.02
CA GLY A 22 -4.00 -16.56 6.96
C GLY A 22 -3.72 -18.03 7.30
N LEU A 23 -3.18 -18.83 6.37
CA LEU A 23 -2.73 -20.19 6.68
C LEU A 23 -1.49 -20.19 7.59
N ALA A 24 -0.50 -19.33 7.31
CA ALA A 24 0.70 -19.21 8.13
C ALA A 24 0.38 -18.75 9.56
N ILE A 25 -0.50 -17.77 9.71
CA ILE A 25 -0.98 -17.29 11.03
C ILE A 25 -1.68 -18.40 11.80
N ARG A 26 -2.58 -19.15 11.15
CA ARG A 26 -3.24 -20.31 11.80
C ARG A 26 -2.23 -21.35 12.25
N ARG A 27 -1.19 -21.64 11.45
CA ARG A 27 -0.10 -22.54 11.88
C ARG A 27 0.67 -21.96 13.06
N ALA A 28 1.00 -20.66 13.04
CA ALA A 28 1.66 -20.00 14.16
C ALA A 28 0.84 -20.09 15.46
N MET A 29 -0.48 -19.94 15.38
CA MET A 29 -1.40 -20.16 16.50
C MET A 29 -1.43 -21.63 16.97
N GLU A 30 -1.44 -22.59 16.05
CA GLU A 30 -1.37 -24.03 16.38
C GLU A 30 -0.06 -24.43 17.08
N PHE A 31 1.04 -23.75 16.75
CA PHE A 31 2.34 -23.90 17.41
C PHE A 31 2.49 -23.00 18.64
N GLN A 32 1.50 -22.14 18.91
CA GLN A 32 1.45 -21.24 20.06
C GLN A 32 2.63 -20.27 20.13
N LEU A 33 3.07 -19.74 18.97
CA LEU A 33 4.21 -18.80 18.90
C LEU A 33 4.03 -17.59 19.83
N ALA A 34 2.79 -17.12 20.04
CA ALA A 34 2.49 -16.01 20.95
C ALA A 34 2.96 -16.25 22.39
N ARG A 35 3.03 -17.51 22.85
CA ARG A 35 3.54 -17.87 24.20
C ARG A 35 5.03 -17.64 24.35
N SER A 36 5.75 -17.38 23.26
CA SER A 36 7.15 -16.98 23.34
C SER A 36 7.29 -15.62 24.04
N ASP A 37 6.25 -14.78 24.02
CA ASP A 37 6.18 -13.54 24.81
C ASP A 37 6.32 -13.83 26.31
N ASP A 38 5.58 -14.81 26.84
CA ASP A 38 5.64 -15.19 28.26
C ASP A 38 7.05 -15.64 28.69
N LEU A 39 7.80 -16.27 27.79
CA LEU A 39 9.16 -16.77 28.05
C LEU A 39 10.22 -15.66 27.98
N ILE A 40 10.06 -14.70 27.07
CA ILE A 40 11.02 -13.62 26.84
C ILE A 40 10.78 -12.46 27.79
N VAL A 41 9.52 -12.00 27.86
CA VAL A 41 9.13 -10.83 28.65
C VAL A 41 8.96 -11.19 30.12
N GLY A 42 8.51 -12.42 30.39
CA GLY A 42 8.19 -12.87 31.75
C GLY A 42 6.92 -12.20 32.29
N ASP A 43 6.08 -13.01 32.94
CA ASP A 43 5.11 -12.52 33.90
C ASP A 43 5.35 -13.29 35.20
N ASP A 44 5.60 -12.58 36.31
CA ASP A 44 5.85 -13.15 37.65
C ASP A 44 4.73 -14.10 38.13
N THR A 45 3.62 -14.19 37.39
CA THR A 45 2.43 -14.98 37.73
C THR A 45 2.28 -16.30 36.96
N ALA A 46 3.08 -16.57 35.91
CA ALA A 46 2.81 -17.64 34.95
C ALA A 46 3.73 -18.88 35.03
N SER A 47 4.51 -19.02 36.10
CA SER A 47 5.51 -20.10 36.26
C SER A 47 4.95 -21.54 36.41
N GLY A 48 3.70 -21.81 36.04
CA GLY A 48 2.97 -23.02 36.45
C GLY A 48 2.24 -23.83 35.36
N ARG A 49 2.26 -23.47 34.07
CA ARG A 49 1.49 -24.21 33.05
C ARG A 49 2.27 -24.42 31.76
N SER A 50 3.30 -25.27 31.83
CA SER A 50 4.09 -25.63 30.66
C SER A 50 3.45 -26.76 29.85
N GLY A 51 3.21 -26.46 28.59
CA GLY A 51 2.75 -27.36 27.55
C GLY A 51 2.63 -26.60 26.23
N SER A 52 3.68 -25.85 25.86
CA SER A 52 3.81 -25.43 24.46
C SER A 52 4.12 -26.67 23.62
N ARG A 53 3.51 -26.80 22.43
CA ARG A 53 3.86 -27.89 21.49
C ARG A 53 5.31 -27.79 21.02
N LEU A 54 5.83 -26.57 20.94
CA LEU A 54 7.24 -26.34 20.76
C LEU A 54 7.90 -26.42 22.14
N LEU A 55 8.76 -27.41 22.34
CA LEU A 55 9.67 -27.47 23.49
C LEU A 55 10.73 -26.37 23.33
N LEU A 56 10.31 -25.10 23.47
CA LEU A 56 11.18 -23.92 23.46
C LEU A 56 12.02 -23.95 24.74
N SER A 57 13.09 -24.74 24.69
CA SER A 57 13.99 -24.96 25.81
C SER A 57 15.13 -23.93 25.82
N ASN A 58 15.37 -23.27 24.68
CA ASN A 58 16.40 -22.26 24.47
C ASN A 58 15.76 -20.85 24.36
N PRO A 59 16.23 -19.84 25.12
CA PRO A 59 15.77 -18.45 24.98
C PRO A 59 15.91 -17.90 23.56
N ASP A 60 16.95 -18.29 22.81
CA ASP A 60 17.16 -17.79 21.44
C ASP A 60 16.07 -18.28 20.48
N ASP A 61 15.63 -19.53 20.63
CA ASP A 61 14.55 -20.10 19.82
C ASP A 61 13.21 -19.42 20.14
N ALA A 62 12.97 -19.09 21.41
CA ALA A 62 11.78 -18.35 21.83
C ALA A 62 11.79 -16.92 21.26
N LEU A 63 12.95 -16.24 21.27
CA LEU A 63 13.09 -14.91 20.69
C LEU A 63 12.84 -14.93 19.18
N CYS A 64 13.38 -15.91 18.46
CA CYS A 64 13.10 -16.11 17.03
C CYS A 64 11.61 -16.34 16.76
N CYS A 65 10.94 -17.16 17.58
CA CYS A 65 9.50 -17.41 17.48
C CYS A 65 8.68 -16.13 17.72
N LEU A 66 9.07 -15.31 18.70
CA LEU A 66 8.41 -14.04 19.00
C LEU A 66 8.60 -13.01 17.87
N ARG A 67 9.81 -12.90 17.32
CA ARG A 67 10.08 -12.07 16.13
C ARG A 67 9.23 -12.50 14.94
N MET A 68 9.10 -13.80 14.70
CA MET A 68 8.25 -14.34 13.63
C MET A 68 6.77 -14.03 13.88
N TRP A 69 6.31 -14.12 15.13
CA TRP A 69 4.96 -13.74 15.53
C TRP A 69 4.65 -12.27 15.19
N TYR A 70 5.56 -11.36 15.51
CA TYR A 70 5.44 -9.95 15.15
C TYR A 70 5.50 -9.70 13.64
N LEU A 71 6.34 -10.44 12.91
CA LEU A 71 6.36 -10.35 11.44
C LEU A 71 5.03 -10.78 10.82
N PHE A 72 4.38 -11.82 11.36
CA PHE A 72 3.05 -12.21 10.91
C PHE A 72 1.99 -11.14 11.18
N PHE A 73 2.05 -10.49 12.34
CA PHE A 73 1.19 -9.34 12.65
C PHE A 73 1.38 -8.21 11.62
N ILE A 74 2.63 -7.82 11.36
CA ILE A 74 2.96 -6.75 10.40
C ILE A 74 2.44 -7.10 9.00
N CYS A 75 2.69 -8.32 8.52
CA CYS A 75 2.22 -8.78 7.22
C CYS A 75 0.69 -8.79 7.11
N ASP A 76 -0.02 -9.30 8.13
CA ASP A 76 -1.49 -9.33 8.15
C ASP A 76 -2.07 -7.91 8.10
N ARG A 77 -1.53 -6.97 8.87
CA ARG A 77 -1.98 -5.57 8.88
C ARG A 77 -1.68 -4.85 7.58
N HIS A 78 -0.51 -5.06 6.98
CA HIS A 78 -0.22 -4.56 5.64
C HIS A 78 -1.27 -5.04 4.64
N LEU A 79 -1.58 -6.34 4.60
CA LEU A 79 -2.60 -6.87 3.68
C LEU A 79 -4.02 -6.37 4.01
N SER A 80 -4.35 -6.21 5.29
CA SER A 80 -5.62 -5.66 5.76
C SER A 80 -5.82 -4.23 5.25
N ILE A 81 -4.79 -3.38 5.37
CA ILE A 81 -4.79 -2.00 4.86
C ILE A 81 -4.93 -1.99 3.33
N LEU A 82 -4.07 -2.73 2.61
CA LEU A 82 -4.04 -2.71 1.15
C LEU A 82 -5.34 -3.19 0.52
N TYR A 83 -5.95 -4.22 1.11
CA TYR A 83 -7.11 -4.87 0.53
C TYR A 83 -8.43 -4.46 1.19
N GLY A 84 -8.38 -3.64 2.24
CA GLY A 84 -9.55 -3.21 3.01
C GLY A 84 -10.32 -4.39 3.59
N ARG A 85 -9.60 -5.43 4.03
CA ARG A 85 -10.15 -6.65 4.62
C ARG A 85 -9.89 -6.65 6.13
N PRO A 86 -10.75 -7.26 6.96
CA PRO A 86 -10.44 -7.47 8.37
C PRO A 86 -9.16 -8.30 8.55
N SER A 87 -8.44 -8.02 9.63
CA SER A 87 -7.27 -8.78 10.06
C SER A 87 -7.63 -10.23 10.38
N THR A 88 -6.76 -11.16 10.02
CA THR A 88 -6.89 -12.58 10.40
C THR A 88 -6.18 -12.86 11.72
N PHE A 89 -5.26 -11.98 12.12
CA PHE A 89 -4.44 -12.16 13.30
C PHE A 89 -5.21 -11.94 14.62
N GLY A 90 -6.22 -11.07 14.61
CA GLY A 90 -6.96 -10.69 15.83
C GLY A 90 -6.22 -9.68 16.71
N ASP A 91 -6.73 -9.51 17.93
CA ASP A 91 -6.20 -8.60 18.96
C ASP A 91 -5.41 -9.41 20.00
N GLU A 92 -4.08 -9.25 19.99
CA GLU A 92 -3.16 -10.07 20.78
C GLU A 92 -2.41 -9.21 21.79
N VAL A 93 -2.41 -9.62 23.07
CA VAL A 93 -1.85 -8.83 24.17
C VAL A 93 -0.34 -8.62 24.01
N SER A 94 0.37 -9.62 23.48
CA SER A 94 1.81 -9.56 23.20
C SER A 94 2.17 -8.49 22.16
N VAL A 95 1.23 -8.13 21.27
CA VAL A 95 1.41 -7.06 20.29
C VAL A 95 1.06 -5.70 20.90
N VAL A 96 -0.05 -5.60 21.63
CA VAL A 96 -0.46 -4.34 22.27
C VAL A 96 0.58 -3.85 23.28
N LYS A 97 1.26 -4.78 23.98
CA LYS A 97 2.31 -4.48 24.96
C LYS A 97 3.73 -4.63 24.40
N TRP A 98 3.93 -4.35 23.11
CA TRP A 98 5.23 -4.50 22.43
C TRP A 98 6.39 -3.76 23.11
N GLN A 99 6.14 -2.71 23.91
CA GLN A 99 7.22 -2.03 24.64
C GLN A 99 7.93 -2.97 25.61
N ARG A 100 7.18 -3.87 26.27
CA ARG A 100 7.76 -4.87 27.18
C ARG A 100 8.73 -5.80 26.48
N TYR A 101 8.51 -6.05 25.18
CA TYR A 101 9.41 -6.85 24.37
C TYR A 101 10.80 -6.21 24.24
N LEU A 102 10.85 -4.90 23.97
CA LEU A 102 12.14 -4.18 23.91
C LEU A 102 12.80 -4.06 25.28
N ASP A 103 12.01 -3.84 26.33
CA ASP A 103 12.54 -3.76 27.70
C ASP A 103 13.16 -5.10 28.17
N ALA A 104 12.70 -6.22 27.62
CA ALA A 104 13.11 -7.57 28.04
C ALA A 104 14.36 -8.11 27.31
N ILE A 105 14.80 -7.47 26.22
CA ILE A 105 15.88 -7.99 25.37
C ILE A 105 17.03 -6.98 25.23
N SER A 106 18.19 -7.48 24.81
CA SER A 106 19.23 -6.61 24.25
C SER A 106 18.82 -6.20 22.84
N GLU A 107 18.38 -4.96 22.67
CA GLU A 107 17.86 -4.45 21.40
C GLU A 107 18.84 -4.64 20.23
N THR A 108 18.35 -5.24 19.14
CA THR A 108 19.06 -5.28 17.85
C THR A 108 18.39 -4.37 16.82
N SER A 109 19.07 -4.07 15.71
CA SER A 109 18.47 -3.34 14.58
C SER A 109 17.18 -3.99 14.07
N THR A 110 17.10 -5.33 14.09
CA THR A 110 15.87 -6.05 13.73
C THR A 110 14.73 -5.79 14.71
N ASP A 111 15.02 -5.74 16.01
CA ASP A 111 14.00 -5.51 17.05
C ASP A 111 13.46 -4.10 17.00
N VAL A 112 14.35 -3.12 16.79
CA VAL A 112 13.98 -1.72 16.56
C VAL A 112 13.05 -1.59 15.35
N ARG A 113 13.37 -2.28 14.24
CA ARG A 113 12.53 -2.29 13.04
C ARG A 113 11.18 -2.97 13.24
N LEU A 114 11.13 -4.08 13.97
CA LEU A 114 9.86 -4.76 14.27
C LEU A 114 8.97 -3.88 15.15
N ALA A 115 9.53 -3.36 16.25
CA ALA A 115 8.81 -2.54 17.21
C ALA A 115 8.27 -1.24 16.59
N SER A 116 9.06 -0.57 15.74
CA SER A 116 8.60 0.63 15.03
C SER A 116 7.40 0.32 14.12
N GLN A 117 7.42 -0.81 13.41
CA GLN A 117 6.32 -1.21 12.54
C GLN A 117 5.08 -1.62 13.33
N ILE A 118 5.25 -2.32 14.47
CA ILE A 118 4.13 -2.65 15.35
C ILE A 118 3.45 -1.37 15.85
N GLU A 119 4.21 -0.42 16.38
CA GLU A 119 3.64 0.84 16.88
C GLU A 119 2.90 1.61 15.78
N LEU A 120 3.50 1.71 14.59
CA LEU A 120 2.87 2.36 13.43
C LEU A 120 1.53 1.73 13.10
N LEU A 121 1.48 0.40 13.01
CA LEU A 121 0.29 -0.32 12.60
C LEU A 121 -0.80 -0.28 13.67
N LEU A 122 -0.44 -0.23 14.96
CA LEU A 122 -1.39 0.00 16.03
C LEU A 122 -2.04 1.40 15.95
N ILE A 123 -1.27 2.44 15.60
CA ILE A 123 -1.84 3.78 15.33
C ILE A 123 -2.82 3.71 14.15
N LEU A 124 -2.48 2.99 13.08
CA LEU A 124 -3.35 2.85 11.92
C LEU A 124 -4.60 2.00 12.20
N ASP A 125 -4.51 0.99 13.07
CA ASP A 125 -5.66 0.21 13.54
C ASP A 125 -6.69 1.09 14.26
N GLU A 126 -6.25 2.05 15.08
CA GLU A 126 -7.16 3.02 15.73
C GLU A 126 -7.88 3.91 14.71
N VAL A 127 -7.17 4.37 13.69
CA VAL A 127 -7.75 5.16 12.58
C VAL A 127 -8.82 4.34 11.86
N ILE A 128 -8.51 3.08 11.56
CA ILE A 128 -9.41 2.13 10.91
C ILE A 128 -10.63 1.84 11.77
N ALA A 129 -10.45 1.64 13.07
CA ALA A 129 -11.55 1.39 14.00
C ALA A 129 -12.54 2.57 14.06
N LEU A 130 -12.03 3.81 13.96
CA LEU A 130 -12.86 5.02 14.01
C LEU A 130 -13.53 5.36 12.68
N PHE A 131 -12.80 5.29 11.57
CA PHE A 131 -13.28 5.79 10.28
C PHE A 131 -13.66 4.69 9.28
N GLY A 132 -13.28 3.44 9.55
CA GLY A 132 -13.41 2.32 8.63
C GLY A 132 -12.48 2.42 7.43
N ILE A 133 -12.09 1.28 6.84
CA ILE A 133 -11.19 1.28 5.67
C ILE A 133 -11.92 1.66 4.37
N ARG A 134 -13.16 1.18 4.19
CA ARG A 134 -13.93 1.29 2.93
C ARG A 134 -15.15 2.21 3.04
N SER A 135 -15.16 3.10 4.04
CA SER A 135 -16.29 3.99 4.25
C SER A 135 -16.25 5.12 3.22
N ALA A 136 -17.23 5.16 2.33
CA ALA A 136 -17.50 6.32 1.47
C ALA A 136 -18.14 7.49 2.26
N VAL A 137 -18.44 7.29 3.54
CA VAL A 137 -19.11 8.27 4.38
C VAL A 137 -18.17 9.42 4.70
N ARG A 138 -18.68 10.65 4.54
CA ARG A 138 -17.95 11.87 4.92
C ARG A 138 -17.57 11.82 6.39
N ILE A 139 -16.38 12.34 6.68
CA ILE A 139 -15.97 12.55 8.07
C ILE A 139 -16.59 13.85 8.58
N PRO A 140 -17.39 13.80 9.67
CA PRO A 140 -17.91 15.01 10.29
C PRO A 140 -16.78 15.91 10.82
N VAL A 141 -16.90 17.22 10.66
CA VAL A 141 -15.88 18.22 11.07
C VAL A 141 -15.48 18.08 12.54
N SER A 142 -16.37 17.57 13.41
CA SER A 142 -16.06 17.26 14.80
C SER A 142 -14.91 16.27 15.01
N PHE A 143 -14.54 15.49 13.99
CA PHE A 143 -13.42 14.55 14.02
C PHE A 143 -12.10 15.15 13.50
N GLN A 144 -12.07 16.41 13.08
CA GLN A 144 -10.85 17.08 12.62
C GLN A 144 -9.71 16.94 13.64
N SER A 145 -9.98 17.27 14.91
CA SER A 145 -8.98 17.19 15.99
C SER A 145 -8.46 15.76 16.23
N ARG A 146 -9.26 14.74 15.90
CA ARG A 146 -8.81 13.34 15.95
C ARG A 146 -7.82 13.03 14.82
N LEU A 147 -8.10 13.48 13.61
CA LEU A 147 -7.17 13.33 12.47
C LEU A 147 -5.86 14.08 12.69
N GLU A 148 -5.91 15.30 13.23
CA GLU A 148 -4.72 16.06 13.66
C GLU A 148 -3.95 15.32 14.75
N GLY A 149 -4.66 14.77 15.75
CA GLY A 149 -4.08 13.94 16.80
C GLY A 149 -3.32 12.73 16.24
N PHE A 150 -3.88 12.02 15.26
CA PHE A 150 -3.18 10.91 14.60
C PHE A 150 -1.94 11.39 13.82
N ASN A 151 -2.03 12.51 13.10
CA ASN A 151 -0.86 13.08 12.43
C ASN A 151 0.27 13.44 13.43
N HIS A 152 -0.08 14.00 14.59
CA HIS A 152 0.91 14.27 15.64
C HIS A 152 1.52 13.00 16.26
N GLN A 153 0.74 11.92 16.39
CA GLN A 153 1.28 10.63 16.80
C GLN A 153 2.30 10.11 15.78
N LEU A 154 2.00 10.22 14.48
CA LEU A 154 2.93 9.84 13.41
C LEU A 154 4.20 10.71 13.40
N ASP A 155 4.07 12.01 13.68
CA ASP A 155 5.23 12.92 13.80
C ASP A 155 6.13 12.52 14.97
N ARG A 156 5.54 12.14 16.11
CA ARG A 156 6.30 11.62 17.25
C ARG A 156 6.95 10.27 16.94
N TRP A 157 6.23 9.40 16.23
CA TRP A 157 6.72 8.09 15.83
C TRP A 157 7.98 8.21 14.98
N ILE A 158 7.98 9.03 13.92
CA ILE A 158 9.15 9.15 13.05
C ILE A 158 10.35 9.77 13.77
N ILE A 159 10.12 10.72 14.70
CA ILE A 159 11.19 11.31 15.51
C ILE A 159 11.79 10.24 16.45
N THR A 160 10.94 9.45 17.10
CA THR A 160 11.36 8.44 18.09
C THR A 160 12.16 7.31 17.44
N TRP A 161 11.72 6.85 16.27
CA TRP A 161 12.35 5.71 15.60
C TRP A 161 13.46 6.13 14.64
N GLY A 162 13.36 7.30 14.02
CA GLY A 162 14.36 7.78 13.06
C GLY A 162 15.77 7.85 13.65
N SER A 163 15.91 8.23 14.92
CA SER A 163 17.21 8.27 15.61
C SER A 163 17.74 6.92 16.05
N ARG A 164 16.94 5.84 15.93
CA ARG A 164 17.30 4.48 16.36
C ARG A 164 17.62 3.55 15.19
N TYR A 165 17.38 4.01 13.96
CA TYR A 165 17.65 3.25 12.76
C TYR A 165 19.11 3.43 12.35
N GLU A 166 19.85 2.33 12.41
CA GLU A 166 21.24 2.28 11.98
C GLU A 166 21.35 1.88 10.49
N PRO A 167 22.36 2.39 9.77
CA PRO A 167 22.69 1.92 8.42
C PRO A 167 22.96 0.42 8.41
N HIS A 168 22.53 -0.25 7.36
CA HIS A 168 22.78 -1.69 7.18
C HIS A 168 24.05 -1.92 6.36
N GLU A 169 24.84 -2.93 6.71
CA GLU A 169 26.13 -3.21 6.06
C GLU A 169 26.03 -3.39 4.54
N GLN A 170 24.94 -4.01 4.08
CA GLN A 170 24.75 -4.35 2.65
C GLN A 170 23.88 -3.37 1.86
N ILE A 171 22.94 -2.68 2.53
CA ILE A 171 21.92 -1.85 1.87
C ILE A 171 21.96 -0.38 2.33
N GLY A 172 23.02 0.00 3.06
CA GLY A 172 23.28 1.37 3.49
C GLY A 172 22.13 1.96 4.28
N ASP A 173 21.75 3.19 3.93
CA ASP A 173 20.71 3.96 4.61
C ASP A 173 19.28 3.56 4.20
N PHE A 174 19.12 2.50 3.38
CA PHE A 174 17.81 2.01 2.97
C PHE A 174 16.84 1.82 4.14
N PRO A 175 17.20 1.22 5.30
CA PRO A 175 16.25 1.04 6.40
C PRO A 175 15.68 2.36 6.93
N ALA A 176 16.51 3.39 7.12
CA ALA A 176 16.09 4.69 7.61
C ALA A 176 15.20 5.41 6.58
N LYS A 177 15.55 5.31 5.29
CA LYS A 177 14.75 5.88 4.20
C LYS A 177 13.43 5.15 4.00
N ALA A 178 13.42 3.84 4.21
CA ALA A 178 12.23 3.00 4.22
C ALA A 178 11.30 3.31 5.40
N LEU A 179 11.84 3.69 6.56
CA LEU A 179 11.06 4.24 7.67
C LEU A 179 10.37 5.56 7.27
N THR A 180 11.09 6.45 6.57
CA THR A 180 10.52 7.69 6.03
C THR A 180 9.41 7.43 4.99
N LEU A 181 9.56 6.41 4.15
CA LEU A 181 8.47 5.99 3.24
C LEU A 181 7.23 5.56 4.03
N HIS A 182 7.36 4.73 5.06
CA HIS A 182 6.24 4.34 5.92
C HIS A 182 5.59 5.53 6.64
N TYR A 183 6.38 6.51 7.09
CA TYR A 183 5.86 7.76 7.65
C TYR A 183 4.94 8.48 6.65
N HIS A 184 5.40 8.66 5.41
CA HIS A 184 4.57 9.29 4.39
C HIS A 184 3.35 8.44 4.00
N PHE A 185 3.50 7.11 3.92
CA PHE A 185 2.38 6.20 3.69
C PHE A 185 1.30 6.34 4.76
N ALA A 186 1.69 6.36 6.03
CA ALA A 186 0.77 6.51 7.14
C ALA A 186 0.10 7.90 7.16
N LYS A 187 0.85 8.98 6.95
CA LYS A 187 0.28 10.33 6.91
C LYS A 187 -0.65 10.53 5.72
N LEU A 188 -0.30 9.97 4.57
CA LEU A 188 -1.19 9.94 3.42
C LEU A 188 -2.45 9.13 3.73
N PHE A 189 -2.31 7.94 4.30
CA PHE A 189 -3.45 7.08 4.67
C PHE A 189 -4.41 7.81 5.63
N VAL A 190 -3.91 8.38 6.72
CA VAL A 190 -4.73 9.11 7.70
C VAL A 190 -5.36 10.34 7.06
N SER A 191 -4.55 11.17 6.41
CA SER A 191 -5.00 12.48 5.95
C SER A 191 -5.88 12.41 4.70
N SER A 192 -5.78 11.37 3.87
CA SER A 192 -6.65 11.21 2.70
C SER A 192 -8.12 10.97 3.06
N HIS A 193 -8.41 10.63 4.32
CA HIS A 193 -9.77 10.43 4.78
C HIS A 193 -10.66 11.67 4.67
N VAL A 194 -10.09 12.89 4.71
CA VAL A 194 -10.88 14.14 4.60
C VAL A 194 -11.56 14.27 3.23
N PHE A 195 -11.03 13.60 2.21
CA PHE A 195 -11.60 13.64 0.85
C PHE A 195 -12.81 12.70 0.67
N ARG A 196 -13.14 11.85 1.65
CA ARG A 196 -14.26 10.90 1.55
C ARG A 196 -15.60 11.61 1.38
N GLY A 197 -16.37 11.16 0.40
CA GLY A 197 -17.75 11.63 0.15
C GLY A 197 -17.88 13.09 -0.28
N HIS A 198 -16.77 13.77 -0.58
CA HIS A 198 -16.77 15.13 -1.14
C HIS A 198 -16.70 15.06 -2.66
N SER A 199 -17.51 15.87 -3.34
CA SER A 199 -17.50 15.90 -4.80
C SER A 199 -16.38 16.79 -5.31
N SER A 200 -15.96 16.46 -6.51
CA SER A 200 -14.90 17.10 -7.28
C SER A 200 -15.43 18.16 -8.23
N HIS A 201 -16.75 18.28 -8.37
CA HIS A 201 -17.40 19.26 -9.22
C HIS A 201 -17.62 20.57 -8.47
N ALA A 202 -17.11 21.67 -9.03
CA ALA A 202 -17.34 23.01 -8.50
C ALA A 202 -18.85 23.30 -8.41
N GLY A 203 -19.36 23.48 -7.20
CA GLY A 203 -20.78 23.77 -6.93
C GLY A 203 -21.50 22.68 -6.13
N GLU A 204 -20.97 21.46 -6.06
CA GLU A 204 -21.55 20.38 -5.26
C GLU A 204 -20.58 19.95 -4.16
N ASN A 205 -20.95 20.18 -2.89
CA ASN A 205 -20.29 19.61 -1.71
C ASN A 205 -18.74 19.71 -1.67
N PRO A 206 -18.16 20.93 -1.72
CA PRO A 206 -16.72 21.13 -1.66
C PRO A 206 -16.11 20.68 -0.33
N LEU A 207 -14.79 20.46 -0.32
CA LEU A 207 -14.04 20.17 0.90
C LEU A 207 -14.11 21.36 1.88
N PRO A 208 -14.55 21.17 3.14
CA PRO A 208 -14.61 22.23 4.14
C PRO A 208 -13.25 22.90 4.40
N ALA A 209 -13.29 24.21 4.73
CA ALA A 209 -12.12 25.04 5.05
C ALA A 209 -11.25 24.42 6.16
N GLU A 210 -11.91 23.82 7.14
CA GLU A 210 -11.35 23.16 8.31
C GLU A 210 -10.42 21.98 7.95
N TYR A 211 -10.63 21.35 6.80
CA TYR A 211 -9.80 20.22 6.36
C TYR A 211 -8.64 20.61 5.44
N HIS A 212 -8.45 21.89 5.13
CA HIS A 212 -7.43 22.31 4.17
C HIS A 212 -6.02 21.95 4.64
N ASP A 213 -5.70 22.16 5.91
CA ASP A 213 -4.36 21.84 6.44
C ASP A 213 -4.10 20.33 6.40
N ILE A 214 -5.10 19.50 6.75
CA ILE A 214 -5.01 18.05 6.68
C ILE A 214 -4.90 17.57 5.23
N ALA A 215 -5.66 18.17 4.31
CA ALA A 215 -5.55 17.89 2.88
C ALA A 215 -4.15 18.21 2.34
N GLN A 216 -3.55 19.32 2.77
CA GLN A 216 -2.17 19.66 2.43
C GLN A 216 -1.17 18.64 2.98
N VAL A 217 -1.40 18.09 4.17
CA VAL A 217 -0.58 16.99 4.71
C VAL A 217 -0.66 15.75 3.81
N ALA A 218 -1.85 15.39 3.33
CA ALA A 218 -2.02 14.26 2.39
C ALA A 218 -1.23 14.49 1.10
N ILE A 219 -1.37 15.68 0.48
CA ILE A 219 -0.68 16.04 -0.77
C ILE A 219 0.84 16.01 -0.58
N LYS A 220 1.36 16.66 0.48
CA LYS A 220 2.78 16.67 0.78
C LYS A 220 3.33 15.27 1.02
N SER A 221 2.58 14.41 1.69
CA SER A 221 2.99 13.02 1.95
C SER A 221 3.03 12.20 0.65
N ALA A 222 2.03 12.33 -0.22
CA ALA A 222 2.03 11.69 -1.53
C ALA A 222 3.19 12.16 -2.42
N LYS A 223 3.48 13.46 -2.45
CA LYS A 223 4.64 14.01 -3.16
C LYS A 223 5.96 13.48 -2.59
N GLY A 224 6.10 13.47 -1.26
CA GLY A 224 7.29 12.93 -0.59
C GLY A 224 7.57 11.46 -0.92
N ILE A 225 6.53 10.63 -1.09
CA ILE A 225 6.69 9.24 -1.57
C ILE A 225 7.26 9.21 -2.98
N VAL A 226 6.68 9.99 -3.89
CA VAL A 226 7.11 10.03 -5.29
C VAL A 226 8.55 10.54 -5.39
N ASP A 227 8.88 11.61 -4.67
CA ASP A 227 10.21 12.19 -4.63
C ASP A 227 11.25 11.22 -4.07
N LEU A 228 10.96 10.53 -2.97
CA LEU A 228 11.88 9.51 -2.43
C LEU A 228 12.13 8.39 -3.45
N ILE A 229 11.09 7.93 -4.15
CA ILE A 229 11.21 6.84 -5.11
C ILE A 229 11.98 7.26 -6.38
N THR A 230 11.84 8.50 -6.84
CA THR A 230 12.49 8.96 -8.08
C THR A 230 13.86 9.58 -7.86
N GLN A 231 14.12 10.18 -6.70
CA GLN A 231 15.31 10.99 -6.44
C GLN A 231 16.33 10.29 -5.52
N ASP A 232 15.90 9.46 -4.58
CA ASP A 232 16.81 8.84 -3.62
C ASP A 232 17.49 7.58 -4.19
N LEU A 233 18.82 7.55 -4.14
CA LEU A 233 19.62 6.49 -4.75
C LEU A 233 19.48 5.13 -4.03
N ASP A 234 19.39 5.11 -2.70
CA ASP A 234 19.31 3.86 -1.94
C ASP A 234 17.94 3.23 -2.10
N ILE A 235 16.90 4.07 -2.08
CA ILE A 235 15.52 3.65 -2.35
C ILE A 235 15.40 3.08 -3.77
N ARG A 236 16.00 3.74 -4.76
CA ARG A 236 16.02 3.25 -6.15
C ARG A 236 16.79 1.95 -6.31
N ALA A 237 17.94 1.82 -5.65
CA ALA A 237 18.74 0.60 -5.68
C ALA A 237 17.97 -0.59 -5.09
N GLY A 238 17.24 -0.38 -3.99
CA GLY A 238 16.41 -1.39 -3.34
C GLY A 238 15.02 -1.59 -3.96
N PHE A 239 14.62 -0.79 -4.96
CA PHE A 239 13.24 -0.69 -5.43
C PHE A 239 12.63 -2.05 -5.81
N VAL A 240 13.35 -2.86 -6.60
CA VAL A 240 12.87 -4.19 -7.03
C VAL A 240 12.66 -5.16 -5.87
N ALA A 241 13.41 -5.02 -4.78
CA ALA A 241 13.40 -5.93 -3.64
C ALA A 241 12.41 -5.53 -2.55
N MET A 242 11.71 -4.40 -2.72
CA MET A 242 10.75 -3.94 -1.72
C MET A 242 9.57 -4.90 -1.59
N PRO A 243 9.04 -5.10 -0.36
CA PRO A 243 7.80 -5.85 -0.18
C PRO A 243 6.65 -5.26 -0.98
N HIS A 244 5.72 -6.13 -1.40
CA HIS A 244 4.52 -5.76 -2.18
C HIS A 244 3.77 -4.53 -1.62
N TYR A 245 3.72 -4.39 -0.30
CA TYR A 245 3.12 -3.24 0.38
C TYR A 245 3.62 -1.90 -0.13
N TYR A 246 4.94 -1.74 -0.32
CA TYR A 246 5.52 -0.49 -0.81
C TYR A 246 5.03 -0.16 -2.22
N HIS A 247 5.09 -1.13 -3.13
CA HIS A 247 4.64 -0.93 -4.51
C HIS A 247 3.19 -0.49 -4.56
N THR A 248 2.30 -1.16 -3.82
CA THR A 248 0.89 -0.79 -3.80
C THR A 248 0.66 0.60 -3.19
N MET A 249 1.40 0.96 -2.13
CA MET A 249 1.31 2.29 -1.53
C MET A 249 1.86 3.40 -2.45
N ILE A 250 2.89 3.12 -3.25
CA ILE A 250 3.42 4.04 -4.28
C ILE A 250 2.39 4.25 -5.38
N ALA A 251 1.80 3.17 -5.88
CA ALA A 251 0.72 3.25 -6.86
C ALA A 251 -0.46 4.08 -6.32
N TYR A 252 -0.81 3.86 -5.05
CA TYR A 252 -1.83 4.64 -4.34
C TYR A 252 -1.49 6.13 -4.27
N ALA A 253 -0.27 6.49 -3.88
CA ALA A 253 0.17 7.88 -3.86
C ALA A 253 0.07 8.55 -5.25
N CYS A 254 0.50 7.84 -6.31
CA CYS A 254 0.42 8.34 -7.68
C CYS A 254 -1.04 8.54 -8.13
N SER A 255 -1.91 7.54 -7.93
CA SER A 255 -3.33 7.65 -8.30
C SER A 255 -4.06 8.71 -7.49
N PHE A 256 -3.72 8.89 -6.21
CA PHE A 256 -4.25 9.96 -5.37
C PHE A 256 -3.91 11.34 -5.96
N LEU A 257 -2.65 11.58 -6.31
CA LEU A 257 -2.21 12.83 -6.92
C LEU A 257 -2.89 13.09 -8.28
N LEU A 258 -3.01 12.08 -9.15
CA LEU A 258 -3.71 12.22 -10.45
C LEU A 258 -5.18 12.58 -10.30
N ARG A 259 -5.87 11.93 -9.36
CA ARG A 259 -7.27 12.24 -9.07
C ARG A 259 -7.42 13.67 -8.59
N LEU A 260 -6.56 14.10 -7.65
CA LEU A 260 -6.60 15.48 -7.17
C LEU A 260 -6.30 16.49 -8.27
N ALA A 261 -5.36 16.19 -9.17
CA ALA A 261 -5.05 17.03 -10.32
C ALA A 261 -6.27 17.20 -11.25
N SER A 262 -7.12 16.19 -11.36
CA SER A 262 -8.22 16.15 -12.34
C SER A 262 -9.51 16.80 -11.88
N ASN A 263 -9.63 16.92 -10.56
CA ASN A 263 -10.86 17.29 -9.87
C ASN A 263 -10.91 18.78 -9.56
N ASN A 264 -10.12 19.61 -10.27
CA ASN A 264 -10.04 21.06 -10.13
C ASN A 264 -10.07 21.54 -8.67
N HIS A 265 -9.28 20.92 -7.80
CA HIS A 265 -9.04 21.39 -6.43
C HIS A 265 -8.12 22.62 -6.44
N ASN A 266 -8.54 23.66 -7.17
CA ASN A 266 -7.75 24.86 -7.46
C ASN A 266 -7.30 25.58 -6.18
N HIS A 267 -8.07 25.43 -5.09
CA HIS A 267 -7.74 25.99 -3.77
C HIS A 267 -6.61 25.25 -3.03
N LEU A 268 -6.15 24.09 -3.52
CA LEU A 268 -5.07 23.31 -2.90
C LEU A 268 -3.69 23.57 -3.54
N GLY A 269 -3.58 24.49 -4.50
CA GLY A 269 -2.30 24.87 -5.12
C GLY A 269 -1.64 23.72 -5.90
N ILE A 270 -2.45 22.90 -6.56
CA ILE A 270 -1.99 21.70 -7.28
C ILE A 270 -1.62 22.06 -8.72
N GLU A 271 -0.33 21.97 -9.05
CA GLU A 271 0.15 22.11 -10.42
C GLU A 271 0.00 20.78 -11.17
N GLN A 272 -0.99 20.70 -12.05
CA GLN A 272 -1.35 19.48 -12.77
C GLN A 272 -0.21 18.93 -13.63
N GLN A 273 0.55 19.80 -14.30
CA GLN A 273 1.68 19.41 -15.15
C GLN A 273 2.81 18.76 -14.35
N ASP A 274 3.14 19.31 -13.19
CA ASP A 274 4.17 18.76 -12.30
C ASP A 274 3.81 17.37 -11.82
N ILE A 275 2.55 17.16 -11.41
CA ILE A 275 2.07 15.83 -11.00
C ILE A 275 2.20 14.83 -12.14
N LEU A 276 1.78 15.19 -13.35
CA LEU A 276 1.91 14.31 -14.51
C LEU A 276 3.37 13.95 -14.78
N ASN A 277 4.27 14.93 -14.74
CA ASN A 277 5.70 14.71 -14.95
C ASN A 277 6.30 13.77 -13.89
N SER A 278 6.00 14.00 -12.61
CA SER A 278 6.48 13.14 -11.51
C SER A 278 5.99 11.69 -11.65
N ILE A 279 4.75 11.48 -12.10
CA ILE A 279 4.19 10.14 -12.28
C ILE A 279 4.75 9.43 -13.50
N LEU A 280 5.06 10.17 -14.57
CA LEU A 280 5.79 9.63 -15.72
C LEU A 280 7.20 9.18 -15.32
N GLN A 281 7.88 9.88 -14.40
CA GLN A 281 9.18 9.45 -13.86
C GLN A 281 9.06 8.13 -13.07
N VAL A 282 8.03 7.98 -12.23
CA VAL A 282 7.78 6.71 -11.51
C VAL A 282 7.50 5.58 -12.50
N THR A 283 6.73 5.86 -13.54
CA THR A 283 6.42 4.90 -14.61
C THR A 283 7.68 4.47 -15.35
N GLU A 284 8.55 5.43 -15.70
CA GLU A 284 9.83 5.15 -16.35
C GLU A 284 10.70 4.27 -15.46
N LEU A 285 10.83 4.61 -14.16
CA LEU A 285 11.57 3.80 -13.20
C LEU A 285 11.05 2.34 -13.16
N CYS A 286 9.73 2.15 -13.09
CA CYS A 286 9.11 0.83 -13.10
C CYS A 286 9.43 0.01 -14.36
N GLN A 287 9.54 0.67 -15.51
CA GLN A 287 9.81 0.02 -16.78
C GLN A 287 11.29 -0.23 -17.02
N SER A 288 12.16 0.66 -16.55
CA SER A 288 13.61 0.52 -16.67
C SER A 288 14.22 -0.44 -15.66
N THR A 289 13.50 -0.77 -14.58
CA THR A 289 13.99 -1.66 -13.53
C THR A 289 14.17 -3.08 -14.07
N GLN A 290 15.38 -3.61 -13.93
CA GLN A 290 15.72 -4.96 -14.40
C GLN A 290 15.15 -6.01 -13.43
N CYS A 291 14.10 -6.71 -13.85
CA CYS A 291 13.51 -7.81 -13.10
C CYS A 291 12.77 -8.77 -14.03
N THR A 292 12.16 -9.81 -13.47
CA THR A 292 11.37 -10.74 -14.28
C THR A 292 10.15 -10.02 -14.87
N ARG A 293 9.73 -10.40 -16.08
CA ARG A 293 8.54 -9.82 -16.73
C ARG A 293 7.23 -9.97 -15.94
N TYR A 294 7.22 -10.86 -14.96
CA TYR A 294 6.09 -11.15 -14.08
C TYR A 294 6.15 -10.38 -12.76
N HIS A 295 7.20 -9.58 -12.55
CA HIS A 295 7.31 -8.76 -11.37
C HIS A 295 6.24 -7.66 -11.36
N ILE A 296 5.65 -7.42 -10.20
CA ILE A 296 4.52 -6.49 -10.05
C ILE A 296 4.83 -5.07 -10.49
N ILE A 297 6.10 -4.64 -10.40
CA ILE A 297 6.50 -3.28 -10.76
C ILE A 297 6.22 -2.96 -12.23
N HIS A 298 6.31 -3.95 -13.13
CA HIS A 298 6.02 -3.73 -14.54
C HIS A 298 4.52 -3.51 -14.77
N TRP A 299 3.67 -4.21 -14.01
CA TRP A 299 2.22 -4.02 -14.05
C TRP A 299 1.82 -2.69 -13.43
N MET A 300 2.43 -2.34 -12.29
CA MET A 300 2.28 -1.03 -11.66
C MET A 300 2.65 0.10 -12.62
N GLY A 301 3.81 0.01 -13.26
CA GLY A 301 4.26 1.01 -14.23
C GLY A 301 3.31 1.14 -15.42
N SER A 302 2.87 0.01 -15.98
CA SER A 302 1.93 0.01 -17.11
C SER A 302 0.58 0.62 -16.74
N GLY A 303 0.02 0.25 -15.58
CA GLY A 303 -1.24 0.81 -15.08
C GLY A 303 -1.14 2.29 -14.77
N LEU A 304 -0.06 2.75 -14.14
CA LEU A 304 0.16 4.18 -13.87
C LEU A 304 0.31 4.99 -15.16
N ARG A 305 0.98 4.45 -16.18
CA ARG A 305 1.07 5.08 -17.50
C ARG A 305 -0.30 5.32 -18.11
N GLU A 306 -1.12 4.28 -18.14
CA GLU A 306 -2.47 4.35 -18.71
C GLU A 306 -3.31 5.43 -18.01
N ILE A 307 -3.30 5.45 -16.67
CA ILE A 307 -4.05 6.46 -15.91
C ILE A 307 -3.52 7.86 -16.23
N ALA A 308 -2.20 8.06 -16.29
CA ALA A 308 -1.60 9.35 -16.62
C ALA A 308 -1.92 9.83 -18.05
N GLU A 309 -1.92 8.92 -19.03
CA GLU A 309 -2.27 9.23 -20.42
C GLU A 309 -3.75 9.59 -20.56
N ASN A 310 -4.64 8.85 -19.90
CA ASN A 310 -6.07 9.17 -19.84
C ASN A 310 -6.30 10.55 -19.23
N HIS A 311 -5.57 10.91 -18.18
CA HIS A 311 -5.62 12.26 -17.60
C HIS A 311 -5.15 13.34 -18.56
N LYS A 312 -4.03 13.12 -19.25
CA LYS A 312 -3.53 14.05 -20.26
C LYS A 312 -4.56 14.29 -21.36
N GLN A 313 -5.24 13.23 -21.83
CA GLN A 313 -6.31 13.35 -22.83
C GLN A 313 -7.53 14.11 -22.32
N ALA A 314 -7.96 13.84 -21.07
CA ALA A 314 -9.07 14.56 -20.45
C ALA A 314 -8.79 16.08 -20.34
N MET A 315 -7.55 16.46 -20.01
CA MET A 315 -7.13 17.87 -19.96
C MET A 315 -7.18 18.56 -21.33
N VAL A 316 -6.74 17.87 -22.39
CA VAL A 316 -6.82 18.39 -23.76
C VAL A 316 -8.28 18.57 -24.18
N ASN A 317 -9.14 17.60 -23.88
CA ASN A 317 -10.56 17.67 -24.24
C ASN A 317 -11.31 18.78 -23.48
N GLN A 318 -10.99 19.03 -22.21
CA GLN A 318 -11.53 20.16 -21.45
C GLN A 318 -11.12 21.50 -22.09
N SER A 319 -9.84 21.65 -22.43
CA SER A 319 -9.32 22.88 -23.07
C SER A 319 -9.98 23.16 -24.42
N SER A 320 -10.22 22.13 -25.23
CA SER A 320 -10.92 22.24 -26.51
C SER A 320 -12.41 22.57 -26.37
N ASN A 321 -13.08 22.05 -25.34
CA ASN A 321 -14.49 22.38 -25.07
C ASN A 321 -14.66 23.84 -24.62
N TYR A 322 -13.74 24.39 -23.84
CA TYR A 322 -13.77 25.81 -23.49
C TYR A 322 -13.51 26.71 -24.71
N ALA A 323 -12.57 26.33 -25.59
CA ALA A 323 -12.31 27.06 -26.83
C ALA A 323 -13.52 27.09 -27.79
N ASN A 324 -14.22 25.96 -27.94
CA ASN A 324 -15.43 25.88 -28.76
C ASN A 324 -16.62 26.63 -28.14
N HIS A 325 -16.72 26.71 -26.81
CA HIS A 325 -17.80 27.44 -26.14
C HIS A 325 -17.62 28.96 -26.27
N ASP A 326 -16.38 29.45 -26.20
CA ASP A 326 -16.07 30.87 -26.46
C ASP A 326 -16.29 31.25 -27.93
N GLU A 327 -16.06 30.35 -28.90
CA GLU A 327 -16.39 30.57 -30.32
C GLU A 327 -17.92 30.61 -30.56
N GLN A 328 -18.70 29.74 -29.93
CA GLN A 328 -20.17 29.75 -30.06
C GLN A 328 -20.83 30.98 -29.39
N VAL A 329 -20.29 31.45 -28.26
CA VAL A 329 -20.80 32.66 -27.58
C VAL A 329 -20.47 33.95 -28.35
N LEU A 330 -19.48 33.91 -29.24
CA LEU A 330 -19.17 35.03 -30.15
C LEU A 330 -19.98 35.01 -31.46
N GLU A 331 -20.62 33.88 -31.81
CA GLU A 331 -21.46 33.76 -33.03
C GLU A 331 -22.97 33.85 -32.79
N GLU A 332 -23.48 33.56 -31.58
CA GLU A 332 -24.92 33.61 -31.30
C GLU A 332 -25.33 34.85 -30.49
N GLY A 333 -25.69 35.91 -31.22
CA GLY A 333 -26.52 36.99 -30.70
C GLY A 333 -28.01 36.61 -30.73
N ILE A 334 -28.61 36.57 -29.53
CA ILE A 334 -30.04 36.76 -29.21
C ILE A 334 -30.98 35.55 -29.42
N ASP A 335 -31.71 35.30 -28.32
CA ASP A 335 -32.90 34.47 -28.09
C ASP A 335 -32.71 32.95 -28.03
N GLU A 336 -32.85 32.39 -26.81
CA GLU A 336 -33.67 31.19 -26.63
C GLU A 336 -34.23 31.01 -25.21
N ASP A 337 -35.49 30.58 -25.18
CA ASP A 337 -36.40 30.36 -24.03
C ASP A 337 -35.94 29.19 -23.13
N PRO A 338 -36.30 29.17 -21.82
CA PRO A 338 -35.71 28.28 -20.85
C PRO A 338 -36.55 27.02 -20.65
N GLU A 339 -36.48 26.02 -21.53
CA GLU A 339 -37.02 24.68 -21.19
C GLU A 339 -36.54 23.56 -22.14
N SER A 340 -35.45 22.88 -21.78
CA SER A 340 -35.42 21.41 -21.68
C SER A 340 -33.99 20.92 -21.39
N SER A 341 -33.77 20.46 -20.17
CA SER A 341 -32.63 19.59 -19.88
C SER A 341 -33.12 18.47 -18.98
N THR A 342 -33.72 17.45 -19.60
CA THR A 342 -33.87 16.13 -18.97
C THR A 342 -32.49 15.48 -18.90
N ARG A 343 -31.70 15.87 -17.88
CA ARG A 343 -30.48 15.14 -17.52
C ARG A 343 -30.86 13.75 -17.04
N ARG A 344 -30.30 12.75 -17.72
CA ARG A 344 -30.25 11.37 -17.21
C ARG A 344 -29.48 11.39 -15.88
N PRO A 345 -29.86 10.57 -14.90
CA PRO A 345 -29.04 10.40 -13.71
C PRO A 345 -27.76 9.69 -14.12
N ASP A 346 -26.67 10.44 -14.23
CA ASP A 346 -25.33 9.88 -14.40
C ASP A 346 -24.99 9.10 -13.14
N GLN A 347 -24.84 7.81 -13.34
CA GLN A 347 -24.57 6.83 -12.31
C GLN A 347 -23.09 7.02 -11.89
N GLU A 348 -22.85 7.90 -10.92
CA GLU A 348 -21.52 8.25 -10.42
C GLU A 348 -20.73 6.99 -10.05
N LEU A 349 -19.65 6.77 -10.82
CA LEU A 349 -18.57 5.83 -10.52
C LEU A 349 -17.85 6.29 -9.25
N HIS A 350 -18.44 6.00 -8.09
CA HIS A 350 -17.80 6.13 -6.79
C HIS A 350 -16.76 5.00 -6.62
N VAL A 351 -15.70 5.03 -7.42
CA VAL A 351 -14.59 4.07 -7.33
C VAL A 351 -13.69 4.53 -6.20
N ASP A 352 -13.76 3.79 -5.09
CA ASP A 352 -12.86 3.86 -3.94
C ASP A 352 -11.43 4.07 -4.45
N LEU A 353 -10.68 5.01 -3.88
CA LEU A 353 -9.32 5.31 -4.32
C LEU A 353 -8.43 4.05 -4.33
N TRP A 354 -8.71 3.14 -3.39
CA TRP A 354 -8.15 1.80 -3.32
C TRP A 354 -8.65 0.83 -4.40
N ASP A 355 -9.88 1.00 -4.87
CA ASP A 355 -10.45 0.21 -5.98
C ASP A 355 -9.88 0.64 -7.33
N ALA A 356 -9.56 1.91 -7.56
CA ALA A 356 -8.92 2.32 -8.82
C ALA A 356 -7.43 1.98 -8.90
N VAL A 357 -6.71 2.06 -7.79
CA VAL A 357 -5.31 1.58 -7.71
C VAL A 357 -5.26 0.07 -7.95
N ARG A 358 -6.22 -0.66 -7.37
CA ARG A 358 -6.44 -2.09 -7.67
C ARG A 358 -6.82 -2.29 -9.13
N GLN A 359 -7.79 -1.54 -9.66
CA GLN A 359 -8.26 -1.69 -11.04
C GLN A 359 -7.16 -1.39 -12.06
N ALA A 360 -6.39 -0.32 -11.90
CA ALA A 360 -5.29 0.00 -12.81
C ALA A 360 -4.15 -1.03 -12.78
N ALA A 361 -3.91 -1.67 -11.64
CA ALA A 361 -3.06 -2.85 -11.56
C ALA A 361 -3.68 -4.11 -12.23
N THR A 362 -4.97 -4.09 -12.56
CA THR A 362 -5.74 -5.22 -13.14
C THR A 362 -6.08 -5.10 -14.64
N THR A 363 -6.05 -3.92 -15.27
CA THR A 363 -6.73 -3.70 -16.56
C THR A 363 -5.99 -4.24 -17.81
N HIS A 364 -4.71 -4.64 -17.72
CA HIS A 364 -3.93 -4.98 -18.92
C HIS A 364 -3.70 -6.49 -19.14
N GLY A 365 -4.71 -7.16 -19.69
CA GLY A 365 -4.67 -8.56 -20.16
C GLY A 365 -4.39 -8.75 -21.66
N HIS A 366 -4.14 -7.67 -22.42
CA HIS A 366 -3.99 -7.74 -23.88
C HIS A 366 -2.52 -7.72 -24.32
N PHE A 367 -1.71 -8.67 -23.87
CA PHE A 367 -0.39 -8.91 -24.49
C PHE A 367 0.11 -10.35 -24.29
N LEU A 368 -0.74 -11.34 -24.56
CA LEU A 368 -0.31 -12.73 -24.72
C LEU A 368 -0.81 -13.28 -26.07
N GLY A 369 -0.20 -12.78 -27.14
CA GLY A 369 -0.05 -13.56 -28.37
C GLY A 369 1.14 -14.51 -28.18
N GLY A 370 0.94 -15.58 -27.42
CA GLY A 370 1.89 -16.67 -27.22
C GLY A 370 1.10 -17.97 -27.09
N GLU A 371 1.54 -19.01 -27.80
CA GLU A 371 0.76 -20.21 -28.11
C GLU A 371 -0.03 -20.83 -26.93
N PRO A 372 -1.23 -21.38 -27.20
CA PRO A 372 -2.04 -22.02 -26.17
C PRO A 372 -1.31 -23.23 -25.60
N VAL A 373 -1.26 -23.30 -24.27
CA VAL A 373 -0.86 -24.51 -23.53
C VAL A 373 -1.81 -25.65 -23.93
N PRO A 374 -1.32 -26.84 -24.34
CA PRO A 374 -2.19 -27.92 -24.80
C PRO A 374 -3.09 -28.41 -23.66
N THR A 375 -4.39 -28.31 -23.88
CA THR A 375 -5.43 -28.91 -23.04
C THR A 375 -5.66 -30.35 -23.51
N ASP A 376 -4.85 -31.30 -23.08
CA ASP A 376 -5.18 -32.73 -23.21
C ASP A 376 -5.11 -33.41 -21.84
N GLU A 377 -6.29 -33.64 -21.25
CA GLU A 377 -6.53 -34.29 -19.95
C GLU A 377 -6.25 -35.81 -19.96
N ARG A 378 -5.38 -36.30 -20.83
CA ARG A 378 -5.06 -37.73 -20.92
C ARG A 378 -3.56 -38.00 -20.86
N THR A 379 -2.93 -37.59 -19.76
CA THR A 379 -1.68 -38.21 -19.27
C THR A 379 -1.37 -37.79 -17.83
N MET A 380 -2.36 -37.82 -16.92
CA MET A 380 -2.09 -37.78 -15.47
C MET A 380 -2.10 -39.19 -14.87
N THR A 381 -1.17 -40.03 -15.33
CA THR A 381 -0.71 -41.21 -14.59
C THR A 381 0.78 -41.40 -14.90
N GLY A 382 1.63 -40.98 -13.97
CA GLY A 382 3.07 -41.22 -14.04
C GLY A 382 3.86 -40.16 -13.29
N ASP A 383 4.54 -40.58 -12.23
CA ASP A 383 5.52 -39.83 -11.45
C ASP A 383 6.36 -38.89 -12.33
N ARG A 384 6.11 -37.58 -12.20
CA ARG A 384 7.05 -36.49 -12.41
C ARG A 384 6.38 -35.17 -12.00
N MET A 385 6.61 -34.80 -10.74
CA MET A 385 6.43 -33.43 -10.30
C MET A 385 7.28 -32.54 -11.21
N PHE A 386 6.66 -31.56 -11.87
CA PHE A 386 7.36 -30.59 -12.69
C PHE A 386 8.21 -29.71 -11.76
N VAL A 387 9.43 -30.16 -11.47
CA VAL A 387 10.47 -29.36 -10.83
C VAL A 387 11.13 -28.58 -11.97
N PRO A 388 11.02 -27.23 -12.01
CA PRO A 388 11.77 -26.45 -12.98
C PRO A 388 13.26 -26.71 -12.75
N ASP A 389 13.98 -27.02 -13.83
CA ASP A 389 15.43 -27.21 -13.77
C ASP A 389 16.11 -25.87 -13.47
N MET A 390 16.33 -25.62 -12.17
CA MET A 390 16.97 -24.43 -11.61
C MET A 390 18.43 -24.28 -12.07
N ALA A 391 19.02 -25.28 -12.73
CA ALA A 391 20.36 -25.15 -13.33
C ALA A 391 20.36 -24.42 -14.69
N SER A 392 19.20 -24.31 -15.35
CA SER A 392 19.08 -23.65 -16.67
C SER A 392 18.92 -22.13 -16.59
N ILE A 393 18.56 -21.61 -15.41
CA ILE A 393 18.55 -20.18 -15.11
C ILE A 393 19.76 -19.98 -14.19
N GLY A 394 20.83 -19.34 -14.68
CA GLY A 394 22.11 -19.16 -13.97
C GLY A 394 22.05 -18.27 -12.71
N LEU A 395 21.06 -18.48 -11.83
CA LEU A 395 20.78 -17.78 -10.59
C LEU A 395 21.06 -18.65 -9.34
N GLY A 396 21.41 -19.93 -9.52
CA GLY A 396 21.56 -20.89 -8.43
C GLY A 396 22.59 -20.53 -7.36
N SER A 397 23.61 -19.72 -7.68
CA SER A 397 24.66 -19.33 -6.73
C SER A 397 24.43 -17.99 -6.03
N GLN A 398 23.50 -17.15 -6.50
CA GLN A 398 23.24 -15.83 -5.88
C GLN A 398 22.15 -15.88 -4.80
N TRP A 399 21.18 -16.79 -4.94
CA TRP A 399 20.05 -16.89 -4.01
C TRP A 399 20.44 -17.55 -2.67
N GLU A 400 21.31 -18.56 -2.70
CA GLU A 400 21.84 -19.17 -1.46
C GLU A 400 22.72 -18.21 -0.66
N ALA A 401 23.45 -17.30 -1.34
CA ALA A 401 24.24 -16.26 -0.70
C ALA A 401 23.38 -15.19 0.01
N LEU A 402 22.20 -14.87 -0.54
CA LEU A 402 21.23 -13.95 0.07
C LEU A 402 20.52 -14.56 1.28
N LEU A 403 20.27 -15.87 1.29
CA LEU A 403 19.70 -16.55 2.45
C LEU A 403 20.70 -16.67 3.61
N ALA A 404 21.99 -16.82 3.31
CA ALA A 404 23.05 -16.85 4.32
C ALA A 404 23.24 -15.50 5.05
N SER A 405 22.89 -14.37 4.42
CA SER A 405 22.97 -13.04 5.07
C SER A 405 21.81 -12.71 6.02
N PHE A 406 20.76 -13.53 6.07
CA PHE A 406 19.66 -13.38 7.04
C PHE A 406 19.80 -14.26 8.28
N GLY A 407 20.82 -15.12 8.33
CA GLY A 407 21.06 -16.09 9.42
C GLY A 407 22.35 -15.86 10.20
N GLY A 408 22.90 -14.64 10.20
CA GLY A 408 24.10 -14.24 10.95
C GLY A 408 23.78 -13.33 12.11
#